data_AF-A0AAV4EU79-F1
#
_entry.id   AF-A0AAV4EU79-F1
#
_cell.length_a   1.000
_cell.length_b   1.000
_cell.length_c   1.000
_cell.angle_alpha   90.00
_cell.angle_beta   90.00
_cell.angle_gamma   90.00
#
_symmetry.space_group_name_H-M   'P 1'
#
loop_
_entity.id
_entity.type
_entity.pdbx_description
1 polymer ?
#
loop_
_entity_poly.entity_id
_entity_poly.type
_entity_poly.pdbx_seq_one_letter_code
_entity_poly.pdbx_strand_id
1 'polypeptide(L)'
;MEVSNWFYALETLRDMEDIEDYWNKIKGIWKGSCEEVLGLRGKVFNRVILERLNVAFDEKLRKEQASSRKGKSCADQTATICIIVEQSLEWNSPLFVNFGDFEKAFDSVDRESL
;
A
#
# COMPACT_ATOMS: atom_id res chain seq x y z
N MET A 1 14.38 1.91 -34.02
CA MET A 1 13.13 1.52 -34.71
C MET A 1 12.10 1.35 -33.62
N GLU A 2 11.19 2.32 -33.47
CA GLU A 2 10.15 2.30 -32.42
C GLU A 2 9.09 1.27 -32.77
N VAL A 3 8.83 0.34 -31.86
CA VAL A 3 7.76 -0.66 -32.02
C VAL A 3 6.51 -0.07 -31.38
N SER A 4 5.63 0.50 -32.20
CA SER A 4 4.47 1.30 -31.76
C SER A 4 3.26 0.46 -31.31
N ASN A 5 3.25 -0.85 -31.55
CA ASN A 5 2.14 -1.75 -31.19
C ASN A 5 2.61 -3.21 -31.04
N TRP A 6 2.05 -3.94 -30.08
CA TRP A 6 2.26 -5.38 -29.85
C TRP A 6 2.01 -6.25 -31.10
N PHE A 7 1.10 -5.84 -31.99
CA PHE A 7 0.83 -6.57 -33.23
C PHE A 7 2.00 -6.51 -34.23
N TYR A 8 2.65 -5.33 -34.34
CA TYR A 8 3.89 -5.15 -35.12
C TYR A 8 5.08 -5.87 -34.47
N ALA A 9 5.13 -5.88 -33.14
CA ALA A 9 6.11 -6.67 -32.41
C ALA A 9 5.97 -8.16 -32.79
N LEU A 10 4.74 -8.69 -32.87
CA LEU A 10 4.47 -10.08 -33.25
C LEU A 10 4.84 -10.45 -34.69
N GLU A 11 4.55 -9.58 -35.65
CA GLU A 11 4.87 -9.84 -37.07
C GLU A 11 6.38 -9.92 -37.32
N THR A 12 7.18 -9.18 -36.56
CA THR A 12 8.65 -9.19 -36.68
C THR A 12 9.29 -10.49 -36.14
N LEU A 13 8.50 -11.39 -35.55
CA LEU A 13 8.97 -12.57 -34.80
C LEU A 13 8.64 -13.89 -35.47
N ARG A 14 7.92 -13.84 -36.59
CA ARG A 14 7.50 -15.04 -37.31
C ARG A 14 8.70 -15.79 -37.92
N ASP A 15 9.86 -15.14 -38.04
CA ASP A 15 11.03 -15.64 -38.76
C ASP A 15 12.30 -15.84 -37.88
N MET A 16 12.20 -15.93 -36.55
CA MET A 16 13.39 -16.07 -35.68
C MET A 16 13.48 -17.41 -34.95
N GLU A 17 14.66 -18.01 -35.06
CA GLU A 17 14.99 -19.43 -34.80
C GLU A 17 15.09 -19.82 -33.31
N ASP A 18 14.86 -18.90 -32.36
CA ASP A 18 14.92 -19.23 -30.93
C ASP A 18 13.91 -18.43 -30.08
N ILE A 19 12.81 -19.11 -29.74
CA ILE A 19 11.70 -18.59 -28.94
C ILE A 19 12.15 -18.25 -27.51
N GLU A 20 13.18 -18.93 -26.99
CA GLU A 20 13.63 -18.76 -25.60
C GLU A 20 14.43 -17.47 -25.41
N ASP A 21 15.31 -17.14 -26.35
CA ASP A 21 16.03 -15.86 -26.38
C ASP A 21 15.05 -14.69 -26.52
N TYR A 22 14.04 -14.85 -27.36
CA TYR A 22 12.99 -13.84 -27.52
C TYR A 22 12.16 -13.64 -26.24
N TRP A 23 11.77 -14.71 -25.57
CA TRP A 23 11.05 -14.65 -24.30
C TRP A 23 11.85 -13.96 -23.20
N ASN A 24 13.15 -14.23 -23.14
CA ASN A 24 14.08 -13.57 -22.22
C ASN A 24 14.22 -12.07 -22.54
N LYS A 25 14.21 -11.69 -23.81
CA LYS A 25 14.22 -10.30 -24.26
C LYS A 25 12.95 -9.55 -23.87
N ILE A 26 11.76 -10.14 -24.08
CA ILE A 26 10.50 -9.53 -23.62
C ILE A 26 10.51 -9.37 -22.10
N LYS A 27 10.92 -10.40 -21.35
CA LYS A 27 11.01 -10.34 -19.90
C LYS A 27 11.94 -9.21 -19.43
N GLY A 28 13.08 -9.04 -20.09
CA GLY A 28 14.02 -7.96 -19.80
C GLY A 28 13.40 -6.57 -20.01
N ILE A 29 12.72 -6.38 -21.15
CA ILE A 29 12.03 -5.12 -21.47
C ILE A 29 10.90 -4.85 -20.47
N TRP A 30 10.07 -5.86 -20.18
CA TRP A 30 8.97 -5.74 -19.22
C TRP A 30 9.48 -5.38 -17.82
N LYS A 31 10.54 -6.05 -17.36
CA LYS A 31 11.15 -5.79 -16.06
C LYS A 31 11.77 -4.39 -15.99
N GLY A 32 12.48 -3.95 -17.02
CA GLY A 32 13.04 -2.60 -17.12
C GLY A 32 11.96 -1.52 -17.07
N SER A 33 10.89 -1.69 -17.84
CA SER A 33 9.74 -0.77 -17.83
C SER A 33 9.03 -0.74 -16.48
N CYS A 34 8.85 -1.90 -15.82
CA CYS A 34 8.30 -1.94 -14.47
C CYS A 34 9.24 -1.29 -13.43
N GLU A 35 10.56 -1.41 -13.56
CA GLU A 35 11.51 -0.74 -12.65
C GLU A 35 11.58 0.78 -12.89
N GLU A 36 11.37 1.21 -14.12
CA GLU A 36 11.26 2.63 -14.47
C GLU A 36 9.94 3.25 -13.99
N VAL A 37 8.82 2.60 -14.27
CA VAL A 37 7.47 3.12 -14.00
C VAL A 37 7.01 2.83 -12.57
N LEU A 38 7.29 1.64 -12.03
CA LEU A 38 6.83 1.15 -10.71
C LEU A 38 7.98 0.95 -9.70
N GLY A 39 9.24 1.13 -10.12
CA GLY A 39 10.38 0.64 -9.34
C GLY A 39 10.84 1.55 -8.20
N LEU A 40 12.13 1.40 -7.87
CA LEU A 40 12.79 2.05 -6.72
C LEU A 40 12.60 3.57 -6.72
N ARG A 41 12.59 4.20 -7.89
CA ARG A 41 12.39 5.66 -8.03
C ARG A 41 11.01 6.08 -7.52
N GLY A 42 9.94 5.39 -7.92
CA GLY A 42 8.58 5.63 -7.42
C GLY A 42 8.47 5.38 -5.91
N LYS A 43 9.09 4.31 -5.40
CA LYS A 43 9.11 4.02 -3.95
C LYS A 43 9.84 5.08 -3.14
N VAL A 44 10.99 5.57 -3.62
CA VAL A 44 11.75 6.64 -2.97
C VAL A 44 10.94 7.94 -2.96
N PHE A 45 10.34 8.29 -4.09
CA PHE A 45 9.50 9.49 -4.20
C PHE A 45 8.27 9.41 -3.27
N ASN A 46 7.55 8.29 -3.28
CA ASN A 46 6.41 8.05 -2.39
C ASN A 46 6.83 8.10 -0.91
N ARG A 47 8.00 7.57 -0.57
CA ARG A 47 8.54 7.65 0.79
C ARG A 47 8.81 9.10 1.19
N VAL A 48 9.42 9.91 0.32
CA VAL A 48 9.66 11.33 0.61
C VAL A 48 8.34 12.10 0.83
N ILE A 49 7.33 11.84 0.01
CA ILE A 49 5.99 12.43 0.19
C ILE A 49 5.39 11.98 1.52
N LEU A 50 5.41 10.67 1.80
CA LEU A 50 4.83 10.10 3.03
C LEU A 50 5.47 10.69 4.29
N GLU A 51 6.80 10.78 4.35
CA GLU A 51 7.50 11.34 5.52
C GLU A 51 7.14 12.81 5.75
N ARG A 52 6.93 13.59 4.68
CA ARG A 52 6.48 14.99 4.79
C ARG A 52 5.04 15.10 5.26
N LEU A 53 4.15 14.26 4.71
CA LEU A 53 2.75 14.24 5.09
C LEU A 53 2.56 13.76 6.54
N ASN A 54 3.36 12.80 6.99
CA ASN A 54 3.29 12.28 8.36
C ASN A 54 3.44 13.38 9.42
N VAL A 55 4.31 14.37 9.19
CA VAL A 55 4.47 15.50 10.13
C VAL A 55 3.16 16.26 10.31
N ALA A 56 2.49 16.60 9.22
CA ALA A 56 1.21 17.32 9.27
C ALA A 56 0.05 16.44 9.74
N PHE A 57 0.06 15.14 9.39
CA PHE A 57 -0.97 14.21 9.84
C PHE A 57 -0.87 13.90 11.32
N ASP A 58 0.33 13.75 11.87
CA ASP A 58 0.49 13.44 13.30
C ASP A 58 -0.12 14.51 14.21
N GLU A 59 -0.13 15.77 13.77
CA GLU A 59 -0.81 16.88 14.46
C GLU A 59 -2.34 16.81 14.34
N LYS A 60 -2.87 16.36 13.20
CA LYS A 60 -4.31 16.32 12.92
C LYS A 60 -5.00 15.04 13.35
N LEU A 61 -4.28 13.92 13.42
CA LEU A 61 -4.83 12.61 13.76
C LEU A 61 -5.18 12.53 15.24
N ARG A 62 -6.25 11.78 15.53
CA ARG A 62 -6.70 11.49 16.89
C ARG A 62 -5.60 10.82 17.71
N LYS A 63 -5.59 11.08 19.02
CA LYS A 63 -4.60 10.51 19.95
C LYS A 63 -4.81 9.00 20.13
N GLU A 64 -6.04 8.54 19.96
CA GLU A 64 -6.45 7.14 20.12
C GLU A 64 -6.04 6.29 18.92
N GLN A 65 -5.87 6.88 17.73
CA GLN A 65 -5.47 6.16 16.52
C GLN A 65 -4.01 5.69 16.61
N ALA A 66 -3.78 4.39 16.41
CA ALA A 66 -2.44 3.79 16.39
C ALA A 66 -1.99 3.27 15.03
N SER A 67 -2.93 2.89 14.15
CA SER A 67 -2.57 2.34 12.85
C SER A 67 -1.77 3.38 12.04
N SER A 68 -0.66 2.91 11.46
CA SER A 68 0.23 3.70 10.60
C SER A 68 0.93 4.88 11.29
N ARG A 69 0.92 4.98 12.63
CA ARG A 69 1.67 6.00 13.37
C ARG A 69 2.97 5.44 13.93
N LYS A 70 4.02 6.26 13.90
CA LYS A 70 5.31 5.89 14.48
C LYS A 70 5.19 5.76 16.00
N GLY A 71 5.76 4.69 16.56
CA GLY A 71 5.83 4.49 18.00
C GLY A 71 4.53 4.03 18.67
N LYS A 72 3.52 3.62 17.89
CA LYS A 72 2.32 2.97 18.42
C LYS A 72 2.20 1.57 17.84
N SER A 73 2.01 0.57 18.70
CA SER A 73 1.86 -0.82 18.28
C SER A 73 0.42 -1.31 18.44
N CYS A 74 0.07 -2.38 17.72
CA CYS A 74 -1.19 -3.08 17.93
C CYS A 74 -1.31 -3.61 19.37
N ALA A 75 -0.19 -4.10 19.93
CA ALA A 75 -0.15 -4.60 21.30
C ALA A 75 -0.52 -3.52 22.32
N ASP A 76 -0.04 -2.28 22.14
CA ASP A 76 -0.39 -1.17 23.04
C ASP A 76 -1.90 -0.88 23.03
N GLN A 77 -2.54 -0.93 21.86
CA GLN A 77 -3.99 -0.76 21.75
C GLN A 77 -4.76 -1.92 22.36
N THR A 78 -4.33 -3.16 22.14
CA THR A 78 -4.94 -4.33 22.78
C THR A 78 -4.84 -4.24 24.30
N ALA A 79 -3.66 -3.90 24.84
CA ALA A 79 -3.46 -3.72 26.26
C ALA A 79 -4.35 -2.59 26.81
N THR A 80 -4.48 -1.48 26.08
CA THR A 80 -5.36 -0.36 26.46
C THR A 80 -6.82 -0.82 26.56
N ILE A 81 -7.31 -1.61 25.60
CA ILE A 81 -8.68 -2.15 25.64
C ILE A 81 -8.83 -3.11 26.84
N CYS A 82 -7.86 -3.99 27.10
CA CYS A 82 -7.89 -4.88 28.25
C CYS A 82 -7.98 -4.10 29.57
N ILE A 83 -7.18 -3.03 29.73
CA ILE A 83 -7.21 -2.17 30.92
C ILE A 83 -8.59 -1.52 31.08
N ILE A 84 -9.19 -1.00 30.00
CA ILE A 84 -10.53 -0.39 30.06
C ILE A 84 -11.58 -1.42 30.53
N VAL A 85 -11.52 -2.65 29.99
CA VAL A 85 -12.43 -3.74 30.37
C VAL A 85 -12.24 -4.12 31.85
N GLU A 86 -11.00 -4.30 32.29
CA GLU A 86 -10.67 -4.63 33.69
C GLU A 86 -11.16 -3.54 34.65
N GLN A 87 -10.95 -2.26 34.30
CA GLN A 87 -11.41 -1.12 35.09
C GLN A 87 -12.94 -1.07 35.20
N SER A 88 -13.66 -1.34 34.11
CA SER A 88 -15.12 -1.40 34.14
C SER A 88 -15.64 -2.52 35.04
N LEU A 89 -14.97 -3.68 35.03
CA LEU A 89 -15.31 -4.80 35.91
C LEU A 89 -15.04 -4.47 37.38
N GLU A 90 -13.89 -3.85 37.69
CA GLU A 90 -13.52 -3.46 39.06
C GLU A 90 -14.53 -2.46 39.67
N TRP A 91 -15.00 -1.51 38.86
CA TRP A 91 -15.93 -0.46 39.34
C TRP A 91 -17.40 -0.79 39.11
N ASN A 92 -17.71 -2.01 38.66
CA ASN A 92 -19.06 -2.45 38.30
C ASN A 92 -19.79 -1.45 37.37
N SER A 93 -19.04 -0.88 36.44
CA SER A 93 -19.52 0.12 35.48
C SER A 93 -19.93 -0.55 34.17
N PRO A 94 -21.08 -0.20 33.57
CA PRO A 94 -21.49 -0.77 32.29
C PRO A 94 -20.52 -0.34 31.18
N LEU A 95 -20.01 -1.31 30.41
CA LEU A 95 -19.12 -1.10 29.27
C LEU A 95 -19.73 -1.68 27.98
N PHE A 96 -19.73 -0.88 26.92
CA PHE A 96 -20.13 -1.31 25.58
C PHE A 96 -18.96 -1.17 24.62
N VAL A 97 -18.68 -2.23 23.87
CA VAL A 97 -17.60 -2.24 22.87
C VAL A 97 -18.20 -2.61 21.52
N ASN A 98 -17.89 -1.83 20.49
CA ASN A 98 -18.28 -2.11 19.12
C ASN A 98 -17.04 -2.23 18.24
N PHE A 99 -17.01 -3.26 17.40
CA PHE A 99 -15.95 -3.48 16.42
C PHE A 99 -16.49 -3.14 15.04
N GLY A 100 -15.82 -2.22 14.35
CA GLY A 100 -16.12 -1.85 12.97
C GLY A 100 -14.91 -2.12 12.08
N ASP A 101 -15.18 -2.64 10.88
CA ASP A 101 -14.17 -2.82 9.83
C ASP A 101 -14.73 -2.35 8.49
N PHE A 102 -13.84 -1.97 7.57
CA PHE A 102 -14.20 -1.48 6.24
C PHE A 102 -13.98 -2.55 5.18
N GLU A 103 -14.99 -2.79 4.35
CA GLU A 103 -14.81 -3.66 3.18
C GLU A 103 -13.88 -2.98 2.16
N LYS A 104 -12.71 -3.61 1.92
CA LYS A 104 -11.69 -3.17 0.96
C LYS A 104 -11.26 -1.71 1.15
N ALA A 105 -10.93 -1.33 2.39
CA ALA A 105 -10.64 0.05 2.81
C ALA A 105 -9.72 0.87 1.88
N PHE A 106 -8.75 0.24 1.22
CA PHE A 106 -7.83 0.94 0.30
C PHE A 106 -8.31 0.96 -1.16
N ASP A 107 -9.14 0.01 -1.57
CA ASP A 107 -9.67 -0.07 -2.94
C ASP A 107 -10.96 0.75 -3.11
N SER A 108 -11.70 0.98 -2.03
CA SER A 108 -12.99 1.67 -2.01
C SER A 108 -12.89 3.19 -1.78
N VAL A 109 -11.68 3.76 -1.81
CA VAL A 109 -11.48 5.19 -1.64
C VAL A 109 -11.99 5.95 -2.87
N ASP A 110 -12.97 6.82 -2.66
CA ASP A 110 -13.47 7.73 -3.70
C ASP A 110 -12.38 8.75 -4.07
N ARG A 111 -12.00 8.76 -5.35
CA ARG A 111 -10.91 9.60 -5.86
C ARG A 111 -11.34 11.02 -6.19
N GLU A 112 -12.64 11.26 -6.36
CA GLU A 112 -13.14 12.61 -6.65
C GLU A 112 -13.22 13.47 -5.37
N SER A 113 -13.29 12.83 -4.20
CA SER A 113 -13.32 13.51 -2.89
C SER A 113 -11.95 13.63 -2.21
N LEU A 114 -10.89 13.04 -2.77
CA LEU A 114 -9.50 13.18 -2.32
C LEU A 114 -8.84 14.44 -2.88
#